data_AF-A0A5J4PKP5-F1
#
_entry.id   AF-A0A5J4PKP5-F1
#
_cell.length_a   1.000
_cell.length_b   1.000
_cell.length_c   1.000
_cell.angle_alpha   90.00
_cell.angle_beta   90.00
_cell.angle_gamma   90.00
#
_symmetry.space_group_name_H-M   'P 1'
#
loop_
_entity.id
_entity.type
_entity.pdbx_description
1 polymer ?
#
loop_
_entity_poly.entity_id
_entity_poly.type
_entity_poly.pdbx_seq_one_letter_code
_entity_poly.pdbx_strand_id
1 'polypeptide(L)'
;MKNNCSEAEIALQEKLKQAEKENKSLMQKLETANSKKAKLQTELKKRRTENQTEQRTTTITLEPITGHRYSELAVRLSSLLYTRCGCGLRSVITILEVINETFEGILGEIPCYNTIGNRIRKYGLYEYNSSGESLVDEHYAEVVDESMMIGSEKLLVTLAV
;
A
#
# COMPACT_ATOMS: atom_id res chain seq x y z
N MET A 1 -11.43 -46.24 64.48
CA MET A 1 -10.49 -45.26 63.89
C MET A 1 -9.80 -45.74 62.59
N LYS A 2 -10.29 -46.76 61.86
CA LYS A 2 -9.60 -47.29 60.65
C LYS A 2 -10.24 -46.95 59.29
N ASN A 3 -11.40 -46.27 59.24
CA ASN A 3 -12.10 -46.00 57.98
C ASN A 3 -11.73 -44.67 57.30
N ASN A 4 -11.08 -43.73 57.99
CA ASN A 4 -10.76 -42.41 57.41
C ASN A 4 -9.47 -42.40 56.56
N CYS A 5 -8.66 -43.46 56.60
CA CYS A 5 -7.37 -43.51 55.89
C CYS A 5 -7.54 -43.88 54.40
N SER A 6 -8.57 -44.65 54.03
CA SER A 6 -8.80 -45.09 52.65
C SER A 6 -9.53 -44.04 51.80
N GLU A 7 -10.40 -43.22 52.40
CA GLU A 7 -11.12 -42.14 51.69
C GLU A 7 -10.16 -41.05 51.19
N ALA A 8 -9.11 -40.75 51.96
CA ALA A 8 -8.10 -39.77 51.58
C ALA A 8 -7.26 -40.20 50.38
N GLU A 9 -6.92 -41.49 50.27
CA GLU A 9 -6.17 -42.04 49.13
C GLU A 9 -7.00 -42.07 47.85
N ILE A 10 -8.29 -42.40 47.96
CA ILE A 10 -9.22 -42.39 46.82
C ILE A 10 -9.42 -40.95 46.31
N ALA A 11 -9.62 -39.99 47.21
CA ALA A 11 -9.74 -38.57 46.86
C ALA A 11 -8.44 -38.02 46.23
N LEU A 12 -7.27 -38.53 46.63
CA LEU A 12 -5.98 -38.16 46.05
C LEU A 12 -5.83 -38.72 44.62
N GLN A 13 -6.23 -39.97 44.37
CA GLN A 13 -6.22 -40.57 43.04
C GLN A 13 -7.18 -39.88 42.06
N GLU A 14 -8.35 -39.44 42.52
CA GLU A 14 -9.29 -38.69 41.69
C GLU A 14 -8.74 -37.32 41.29
N LYS A 15 -8.10 -36.61 42.22
CA LYS A 15 -7.42 -35.34 41.92
C LYS A 15 -6.29 -35.50 40.92
N LEU A 16 -5.52 -36.59 41.01
CA LEU A 16 -4.45 -36.92 40.06
C LEU A 16 -5.01 -37.14 38.64
N LYS A 17 -6.07 -37.95 38.51
CA LYS A 17 -6.73 -38.18 37.21
C LYS A 17 -7.31 -36.90 36.61
N GLN A 18 -7.87 -36.03 37.45
CA GLN A 18 -8.41 -34.75 37.00
C GLN A 18 -7.30 -33.82 36.50
N ALA A 19 -6.19 -33.72 37.23
CA ALA A 19 -5.02 -32.92 36.83
C ALA A 19 -4.38 -33.42 35.52
N GLU A 20 -4.31 -34.74 35.30
CA GLU A 20 -3.84 -35.31 34.04
C GLU A 20 -4.74 -34.96 32.85
N LYS A 21 -6.07 -34.98 33.05
CA LYS A 21 -7.05 -34.61 32.03
C LYS A 21 -6.96 -33.13 31.68
N GLU A 22 -6.77 -32.27 32.68
CA GLU A 22 -6.57 -30.83 32.49
C GLU A 22 -5.26 -30.54 31.74
N ASN A 23 -4.16 -31.16 32.12
CA ASN A 23 -2.87 -31.04 31.43
C ASN A 23 -2.95 -31.46 29.95
N LYS A 24 -3.68 -32.54 29.65
CA LYS A 24 -3.91 -32.96 28.27
C LYS A 24 -4.71 -31.93 27.46
N SER A 25 -5.74 -31.33 28.08
CA SER A 25 -6.53 -30.28 27.44
C SER A 25 -5.73 -28.99 27.19
N LEU A 26 -4.83 -28.64 28.12
CA LEU A 26 -3.97 -27.47 28.02
C LEU A 26 -2.91 -27.64 26.92
N MET A 27 -2.33 -28.84 26.78
CA MET A 27 -1.40 -29.14 25.69
C MET A 27 -2.05 -28.96 24.32
N GLN A 28 -3.28 -29.46 24.12
CA GLN A 28 -4.01 -29.27 22.87
C GLN A 28 -4.30 -27.79 22.55
N LYS A 29 -4.60 -26.98 23.57
CA LYS A 29 -4.78 -25.53 23.42
C LYS A 29 -3.48 -24.82 23.06
N LEU A 30 -2.35 -25.24 23.63
CA LEU A 30 -1.04 -24.67 23.34
C LEU A 30 -0.61 -24.95 21.90
N GLU A 31 -0.83 -26.17 21.41
CA GLU A 31 -0.52 -26.59 20.05
C GLU A 31 -1.37 -25.84 19.00
N THR A 32 -2.66 -25.66 19.28
CA THR A 32 -3.54 -24.83 18.44
C THR A 32 -3.18 -23.35 18.46
N ALA A 33 -2.73 -22.79 19.59
CA ALA A 33 -2.24 -21.42 19.65
C ALA A 33 -0.94 -21.22 18.85
N ASN A 34 0.00 -22.18 18.94
CA ASN A 34 1.27 -22.13 18.22
C ASN A 34 1.08 -22.21 16.70
N SER A 35 0.17 -23.08 16.23
CA SER A 35 -0.16 -23.16 14.79
C SER A 35 -0.81 -21.87 14.26
N LYS A 36 -1.69 -21.21 15.03
CA LYS A 36 -2.26 -19.90 14.67
C LYS A 36 -1.19 -18.81 14.60
N LYS A 37 -0.27 -18.77 15.57
CA LYS A 37 0.83 -17.81 15.62
C LYS A 37 1.75 -17.96 14.39
N ALA A 38 2.07 -19.20 14.01
CA ALA A 38 2.89 -19.48 12.83
C ALA A 38 2.22 -18.95 11.53
N LYS A 39 0.91 -19.20 11.35
CA LYS A 39 0.13 -18.71 10.20
C LYS A 39 0.13 -17.18 10.12
N LEU A 40 -0.11 -16.51 11.25
CA LEU A 40 -0.06 -15.04 11.33
C LEU A 40 1.33 -14.48 10.99
N GLN A 41 2.39 -15.13 11.47
CA GLN A 41 3.76 -14.71 11.15
C GLN A 41 4.09 -14.85 9.66
N THR A 42 3.64 -15.94 9.01
CA THR A 42 3.81 -16.11 7.57
C THR A 42 3.03 -15.08 6.77
N GLU A 43 1.80 -14.76 7.17
CA GLU A 43 0.99 -13.76 6.48
C GLU A 43 1.53 -12.35 6.66
N LEU A 44 2.02 -12.00 7.86
CA LEU A 44 2.71 -10.73 8.09
C LEU A 44 3.99 -10.60 7.27
N LYS A 45 4.77 -11.68 7.13
CA LYS A 45 5.94 -11.69 6.24
C LYS A 45 5.53 -11.48 4.78
N LYS A 46 4.47 -12.17 4.32
CA LYS A 46 3.93 -12.03 2.96
C LYS A 46 3.48 -10.59 2.68
N ARG A 47 2.69 -10.00 3.57
CA ARG A 47 2.26 -8.59 3.47
C ARG A 47 3.43 -7.61 3.48
N ARG A 48 4.47 -7.88 4.28
CA ARG A 48 5.70 -7.07 4.27
C ARG A 48 6.44 -7.14 2.94
N THR A 49 6.56 -8.33 2.35
CA THR A 49 7.18 -8.50 1.03
C THR A 49 6.35 -7.86 -0.07
N GLU A 50 5.02 -8.03 -0.07
CA GLU A 50 4.10 -7.40 -1.03
C GLU A 50 4.21 -5.86 -0.97
N ASN A 51 4.18 -5.29 0.24
CA ASN A 51 4.39 -3.86 0.45
C ASN A 51 5.82 -3.40 0.06
N GLN A 52 6.85 -4.25 0.19
CA GLN A 52 8.21 -3.93 -0.24
C GLN A 52 8.35 -3.93 -1.76
N THR A 53 7.63 -4.78 -2.49
CA THR A 53 7.58 -4.72 -3.95
C THR A 53 6.88 -3.46 -4.45
N GLU A 54 5.87 -2.97 -3.74
CA GLU A 54 5.24 -1.66 -4.03
C GLU A 54 6.12 -0.48 -3.59
N GLN A 55 6.85 -0.64 -2.48
CA GLN A 55 7.84 0.32 -1.99
C GLN A 55 9.24 -0.05 -2.49
N ARG A 56 9.47 0.04 -3.81
CA ARG A 56 10.79 0.54 -4.24
C ARG A 56 10.96 1.88 -3.55
N THR A 57 11.73 1.90 -2.46
CA THR A 57 12.19 3.11 -1.78
C THR A 57 12.86 3.98 -2.82
N THR A 58 12.08 4.82 -3.49
CA THR A 58 12.58 5.89 -4.32
C THR A 58 13.11 6.86 -3.30
N THR A 59 14.44 6.92 -3.17
CA THR A 59 15.12 7.96 -2.40
C THR A 59 14.48 9.28 -2.82
N ILE A 60 13.69 9.89 -1.93
CA ILE A 60 12.99 11.13 -2.27
C ILE A 60 14.08 12.19 -2.39
N THR A 61 14.41 12.55 -3.63
CA THR A 61 15.36 13.63 -3.86
C THR A 61 14.66 14.95 -3.55
N LEU A 62 15.16 15.64 -2.52
CA LEU A 62 14.72 16.99 -2.16
C LEU A 62 15.38 18.04 -3.06
N GLU A 63 16.45 17.67 -3.74
CA GLU A 63 17.12 18.52 -4.71
C GLU A 63 16.29 18.66 -5.99
N PRO A 64 16.43 19.80 -6.71
CA PRO A 64 15.92 19.94 -8.06
C PRO A 64 16.41 18.78 -8.94
N ILE A 65 15.51 18.19 -9.73
CA ILE A 65 15.88 17.14 -10.68
C ILE A 65 16.93 17.73 -11.64
N THR A 66 18.01 17.00 -11.94
CA THR A 66 19.07 17.47 -12.86
C THR A 66 18.48 18.01 -14.16
N GLY A 67 18.81 19.27 -14.49
CA GLY A 67 18.26 19.97 -15.67
C GLY A 67 16.85 20.55 -15.50
N HIS A 68 16.29 20.52 -14.30
CA HIS A 68 14.98 21.08 -13.97
C HIS A 68 15.03 22.00 -12.74
N ARG A 69 14.07 22.92 -12.70
CA ARG A 69 13.95 23.95 -11.66
C ARG A 69 13.34 23.43 -10.34
N TYR A 70 12.55 22.36 -10.41
CA TYR A 70 11.71 21.91 -9.29
C TYR A 70 12.19 20.56 -8.76
N SER A 71 12.05 20.36 -7.45
CA SER A 71 12.37 19.09 -6.78
C SER A 71 11.48 17.96 -7.28
N GLU A 72 12.01 16.73 -7.21
CA GLU A 72 11.22 15.54 -7.55
C GLU A 72 9.98 15.43 -6.65
N LEU A 73 10.15 15.72 -5.35
CA LEU A 73 9.08 15.71 -4.38
C LEU A 73 7.95 16.69 -4.74
N ALA A 74 8.27 17.95 -5.04
CA ALA A 74 7.26 18.96 -5.40
C ALA A 74 6.45 18.54 -6.63
N VAL A 75 7.15 18.04 -7.65
CA VAL A 75 6.51 17.54 -8.88
C VAL A 75 5.62 16.33 -8.58
N ARG A 76 6.17 15.31 -7.93
CA ARG A 76 5.47 14.05 -7.67
C ARG A 76 4.24 14.28 -6.81
N LEU A 77 4.36 15.10 -5.77
CA LEU A 77 3.26 15.46 -4.89
C LEU A 77 2.18 16.25 -5.66
N SER A 78 2.57 17.20 -6.52
CA SER A 78 1.62 17.95 -7.35
C SER A 78 0.80 17.06 -8.27
N SER A 79 1.44 16.06 -8.92
CA SER A 79 0.75 15.10 -9.77
C SER A 79 -0.21 14.22 -8.98
N LEU A 80 0.21 13.72 -7.81
CA LEU A 80 -0.62 12.86 -6.97
C LEU A 80 -1.84 13.59 -6.38
N LEU A 81 -1.68 14.84 -5.95
CA LEU A 81 -2.79 15.65 -5.47
C LEU A 81 -3.83 15.88 -6.58
N TYR A 82 -3.39 16.06 -7.82
CA TYR A 82 -4.30 16.21 -8.96
C TYR A 82 -4.99 14.89 -9.32
N THR A 83 -4.22 13.82 -9.56
CA THR A 83 -4.76 12.57 -10.12
C THR A 83 -5.43 11.68 -9.09
N ARG A 84 -4.87 11.57 -7.87
CA ARG A 84 -5.39 10.66 -6.84
C ARG A 84 -6.32 11.35 -5.87
N CYS A 85 -6.03 12.61 -5.50
CA CYS A 85 -6.88 13.36 -4.58
C CYS A 85 -7.95 14.20 -5.31
N GLY A 86 -7.94 14.26 -6.64
CA GLY A 86 -8.93 15.00 -7.44
C GLY A 86 -8.89 16.52 -7.22
N CYS A 87 -7.77 17.06 -6.75
CA CYS A 87 -7.65 18.49 -6.45
C CYS A 87 -7.48 19.31 -7.74
N GLY A 88 -8.19 20.43 -7.86
CA GLY A 88 -7.95 21.39 -8.94
C GLY A 88 -6.54 22.00 -8.86
N LEU A 89 -5.95 22.39 -9.99
CA LEU A 89 -4.57 22.89 -10.06
C LEU A 89 -4.28 24.07 -9.11
N ARG A 90 -5.26 24.96 -8.87
CA ARG A 90 -5.11 26.06 -7.90
C ARG A 90 -5.02 25.54 -6.48
N SER A 91 -5.90 24.60 -6.11
CA SER A 91 -5.88 23.96 -4.80
C SER A 91 -4.58 23.18 -4.57
N VAL A 92 -4.06 22.52 -5.61
CA VAL A 92 -2.76 21.86 -5.54
C VAL A 92 -1.66 22.84 -5.12
N ILE A 93 -1.59 24.02 -5.74
CA ILE A 93 -0.59 25.04 -5.36
C ILE A 93 -0.76 25.45 -3.91
N THR A 94 -1.98 25.76 -3.48
CA THR A 94 -2.25 26.13 -2.09
C THR A 94 -1.82 25.05 -1.10
N ILE A 95 -2.04 23.77 -1.43
CA ILE A 95 -1.59 22.65 -0.59
C ILE A 95 -0.06 22.59 -0.55
N LEU A 96 0.62 22.76 -1.69
CA LEU A 96 2.09 22.79 -1.72
C LEU A 96 2.65 23.96 -0.92
N GLU A 97 2.02 25.14 -0.97
CA GLU A 97 2.40 26.31 -0.18
C GLU A 97 2.29 26.03 1.32
N VAL A 98 1.17 25.47 1.78
CA VAL A 98 0.98 25.08 3.19
C VAL A 98 2.02 24.06 3.63
N ILE A 99 2.33 23.07 2.80
CA ILE A 99 3.38 22.08 3.10
C ILE A 99 4.75 22.77 3.18
N ASN A 100 5.06 23.66 2.25
CA ASN A 100 6.34 24.36 2.24
C ASN A 100 6.50 25.28 3.46
N GLU A 101 5.41 25.93 3.91
CA GLU A 101 5.39 26.74 5.13
C GLU A 101 5.57 25.86 6.38
N THR A 102 4.86 24.73 6.45
CA THR A 102 4.88 23.82 7.60
C THR A 102 6.25 23.15 7.80
N PHE A 103 6.96 22.90 6.69
CA PHE A 103 8.22 22.16 6.68
C PHE A 103 9.41 23.02 6.21
N GLU A 104 9.41 24.31 6.54
CA GLU A 104 10.55 25.23 6.36
C GLU A 104 11.18 25.21 4.95
N GLY A 105 10.35 25.16 3.91
CA GLY A 105 10.82 25.22 2.53
C GLY A 105 11.26 23.88 1.94
N ILE A 106 10.89 22.74 2.54
CA ILE A 106 11.33 21.40 2.09
C ILE A 106 11.08 21.09 0.60
N LEU A 107 10.05 21.68 0.00
CA LEU A 107 9.72 21.47 -1.42
C LEU A 107 10.58 22.33 -2.35
N GLY A 108 11.28 23.33 -1.79
CA GLY A 108 12.01 24.34 -2.51
C GLY A 108 11.05 25.29 -3.23
N GLU A 109 11.32 25.54 -4.51
CA GLU A 109 10.44 26.38 -5.32
C GLU A 109 9.18 25.61 -5.74
N ILE A 110 8.02 26.27 -5.61
CA ILE A 110 6.73 25.68 -5.96
C ILE A 110 6.40 25.96 -7.44
N PRO A 111 6.08 24.93 -8.23
CA PRO A 111 5.70 25.13 -9.62
C PRO A 111 4.33 25.81 -9.75
N CYS A 112 4.20 26.71 -10.72
CA CYS A 112 2.92 27.33 -11.05
C CYS A 112 1.95 26.34 -11.73
N TYR A 113 0.65 26.70 -11.79
CA TYR A 113 -0.41 25.81 -12.26
C TYR A 113 -0.18 25.33 -13.71
N ASN A 114 0.36 26.19 -14.57
CA ASN A 114 0.70 25.85 -15.95
C ASN A 114 1.79 24.78 -16.01
N THR A 115 2.80 24.89 -15.13
CA THR A 115 3.90 23.92 -15.07
C THR A 115 3.38 22.56 -14.60
N ILE A 116 2.57 22.55 -13.55
CA ILE A 116 1.94 21.33 -13.01
C ILE A 116 1.06 20.69 -14.09
N GLY A 117 0.16 21.47 -14.71
CA GLY A 117 -0.71 20.99 -15.79
C GLY A 117 0.07 20.41 -16.97
N ASN A 118 1.14 21.08 -17.41
CA ASN A 118 1.99 20.56 -18.48
C ASN A 118 2.71 19.26 -18.08
N ARG A 119 3.18 19.13 -16.84
CA ARG A 119 3.77 17.88 -16.35
C ARG A 119 2.74 16.75 -16.27
N ILE A 120 1.53 17.02 -15.82
CA ILE A 120 0.45 16.03 -15.78
C ILE A 120 0.14 15.53 -17.20
N ARG A 121 0.05 16.41 -18.20
CA ARG A 121 -0.14 16.01 -19.60
C ARG A 121 1.01 15.14 -20.11
N LYS A 122 2.26 15.51 -19.82
CA LYS A 122 3.44 14.71 -20.18
C LYS A 122 3.43 13.33 -19.50
N TYR A 123 3.01 13.28 -18.23
CA TYR A 123 2.85 12.03 -17.50
C TYR A 123 1.78 11.15 -18.15
N GLY A 124 0.61 11.71 -18.47
CA GLY A 124 -0.45 10.99 -19.18
C GLY A 124 0.00 10.46 -20.54
N LEU A 125 0.77 11.26 -21.31
CA LEU A 125 1.33 10.82 -22.58
C LEU A 125 2.36 9.69 -22.41
N TYR A 126 3.20 9.76 -21.38
CA TYR A 126 4.15 8.69 -21.07
C TYR A 126 3.41 7.39 -20.73
N GLU A 127 2.42 7.45 -19.85
CA GLU A 127 1.61 6.29 -19.45
C GLU A 127 0.92 5.66 -20.67
N TYR A 128 0.35 6.48 -21.55
CA TYR A 128 -0.28 6.03 -22.79
C TYR A 128 0.70 5.31 -23.73
N ASN A 129 1.91 5.84 -23.90
CA ASN A 129 2.90 5.23 -24.79
C ASN A 129 3.51 3.95 -24.19
N SER A 130 3.66 3.90 -22.86
CA SER A 130 4.26 2.76 -22.17
C SER A 130 3.27 1.65 -21.81
N SER A 131 1.95 1.89 -21.88
CA SER A 131 0.95 0.88 -21.53
C SER A 131 0.97 -0.37 -22.42
N GLY A 132 1.51 -0.26 -23.64
CA GLY A 132 1.67 -1.39 -24.55
C GLY A 132 2.92 -2.24 -24.30
N GLU A 133 3.87 -1.79 -23.47
CA GLU A 133 5.15 -2.48 -23.26
C GLU A 133 4.97 -3.88 -22.66
N SER A 134 3.91 -4.11 -21.88
CA SER A 134 3.61 -5.43 -21.30
C SER A 134 2.97 -6.41 -22.28
N LEU A 135 2.56 -5.95 -23.46
CA LEU A 135 1.90 -6.74 -24.52
C LEU A 135 2.85 -7.05 -25.67
N VAL A 136 4.13 -6.73 -25.51
CA VAL A 136 5.17 -7.07 -26.49
C VAL A 136 5.20 -8.58 -26.66
N ASP A 137 5.13 -9.03 -27.92
CA ASP A 137 5.06 -10.42 -28.36
C ASP A 137 3.72 -11.17 -28.11
N GLU A 138 2.69 -10.50 -27.59
CA GLU A 138 1.35 -11.05 -27.45
C GLU A 138 0.44 -10.68 -28.63
N HIS A 139 -0.44 -11.60 -29.03
CA HIS A 139 -1.50 -11.28 -29.99
C HIS A 139 -2.71 -10.69 -29.26
N TYR A 140 -3.01 -9.43 -29.51
CA TYR A 140 -4.18 -8.74 -28.98
C TYR A 140 -4.92 -7.98 -30.08
N ALA A 141 -6.21 -7.75 -29.87
CA ALA A 141 -6.98 -6.80 -30.65
C ALA A 141 -6.97 -5.45 -29.93
N GLU A 142 -6.59 -4.38 -30.65
CA GLU A 142 -6.69 -3.02 -30.14
C GLU A 142 -8.05 -2.41 -30.53
N VAL A 143 -8.80 -1.96 -29.53
CA VAL A 143 -10.03 -1.21 -29.71
C VAL A 143 -9.77 0.23 -29.30
N VAL A 144 -9.91 1.14 -30.25
CA VAL A 144 -9.78 2.58 -30.04
C VAL A 144 -11.16 3.23 -30.20
N ASP A 145 -11.65 3.88 -29.14
CA ASP A 145 -12.89 4.64 -29.16
C ASP A 145 -12.62 6.14 -28.96
N GLU A 146 -13.17 6.93 -29.88
CA GLU A 146 -13.05 8.38 -29.98
C GLU A 146 -14.42 9.07 -29.90
N SER A 147 -15.45 8.36 -29.43
CA SER A 147 -16.84 8.84 -29.45
C SER A 147 -17.19 9.87 -28.37
N MET A 148 -16.35 10.02 -27.34
CA MET A 148 -16.62 10.89 -26.20
C MET A 148 -15.80 12.19 -26.26
N MET A 149 -16.42 13.30 -25.84
CA MET A 149 -15.74 14.58 -25.63
C MET A 149 -16.11 15.17 -24.26
N ILE A 150 -15.13 15.79 -23.61
CA ILE A 150 -15.32 16.54 -22.36
C ILE A 150 -14.94 17.99 -22.66
N GLY A 151 -15.94 18.86 -22.76
CA GLY A 151 -15.74 20.24 -23.19
C GLY A 151 -15.21 20.31 -24.62
N SER A 152 -14.01 20.86 -24.80
CA SER A 152 -13.33 20.95 -26.10
C SER A 152 -12.25 19.88 -26.29
N GLU A 153 -12.09 18.95 -25.35
CA GLU A 153 -11.11 17.88 -25.42
C GLU A 153 -11.77 16.55 -25.81
N LYS A 154 -11.15 15.83 -26.76
CA LYS A 154 -11.59 14.50 -27.18
C LYS A 154 -11.07 13.47 -26.19
N LEU A 155 -11.93 12.57 -25.72
CA LEU A 155 -11.54 11.43 -24.91
C LEU A 155 -11.16 10.28 -25.85
N LEU A 156 -9.94 9.78 -25.73
CA LEU A 156 -9.44 8.61 -26.44
C LEU A 156 -9.39 7.43 -25.47
N VAL A 157 -10.21 6.41 -25.70
CA VAL A 157 -10.19 5.17 -24.92
C VAL A 157 -9.52 4.10 -25.77
N THR A 158 -8.40 3.55 -25.27
CA THR A 158 -7.67 2.46 -25.92
C THR A 158 -7.72 1.22 -25.04
N LEU A 159 -8.21 0.10 -25.59
CA LEU A 159 -8.32 -1.19 -24.92
C LEU A 159 -7.57 -2.25 -25.73
N ALA A 160 -6.84 -3.12 -25.05
CA ALA A 160 -6.29 -4.34 -25.62
C ALA A 160 -7.11 -5.54 -25.12
N VAL A 161 -7.58 -6.40 -26.03
CA VAL A 161 -8.41 -7.59 -25.78
C VAL A 161 -7.76 -8.84 -26.33
#